data_AF-A0A7K2EFG6-F1
#
_entry.id   AF-A0A7K2EFG6-F1
#
_cell.length_a   1.000
_cell.length_b   1.000
_cell.length_c   1.000
_cell.angle_alpha   90.00
_cell.angle_beta   90.00
_cell.angle_gamma   90.00
#
_symmetry.space_group_name_H-M   'P 1'
#
loop_
_entity.id
_entity.type
_entity.pdbx_description
1 polymer ?
#
loop_
_entity_poly.entity_id
_entity_poly.type
_entity_poly.pdbx_seq_one_letter_code
_entity_poly.pdbx_strand_id
1 'polypeptide(L)'
;MLKSWTLALIWWVTGFLLGELLFIPVKVTAQNANETVKVFLDCSRCDESHIRTELTFVDYVRDPQQADVHVFITSSYTVLSGRQYELSFIGLGSRVGSELNLTRVLSQDASGEETRAVLNEALRLGLAPFLGYLDAADEFSLVYGEGGRPEADEILVSDPWRHWTFNLYGGDFELDRESNRTVFDSRWGFYADHRSEDWKIRFRPYFNYDLVRIQR
;
A
#
# COMPACT_ATOMS: atom_id res chain seq x y z
N MET A 1 -21.50 -86.20 -44.41
CA MET A 1 -20.69 -84.96 -44.52
C MET A 1 -21.61 -83.75 -44.44
N LEU A 2 -22.08 -83.33 -43.25
CA LEU A 2 -23.00 -82.17 -43.16
C LEU A 2 -23.09 -81.56 -41.75
N LYS A 3 -22.01 -81.56 -40.97
CA LYS A 3 -22.01 -81.06 -39.57
C LYS A 3 -20.94 -80.03 -39.21
N SER A 4 -20.21 -79.50 -40.19
CA SER A 4 -19.06 -78.61 -39.93
C SER A 4 -19.31 -77.12 -40.22
N TRP A 5 -20.44 -76.75 -40.83
CA TRP A 5 -20.64 -75.40 -41.37
C TRP A 5 -21.58 -74.52 -40.54
N THR A 6 -22.27 -75.07 -39.54
CA THR A 6 -23.23 -74.31 -38.71
C THR A 6 -22.59 -73.62 -37.50
N LEU A 7 -21.42 -74.08 -37.02
CA LEU A 7 -20.73 -73.49 -35.88
C LEU A 7 -19.90 -72.25 -36.24
N ALA A 8 -19.46 -72.12 -37.50
CA ALA A 8 -18.65 -70.99 -37.96
C ALA A 8 -19.48 -69.70 -38.18
N LEU A 9 -20.76 -69.83 -38.53
CA LEU A 9 -21.62 -68.66 -38.76
C LEU A 9 -22.10 -68.00 -37.46
N ILE A 10 -22.22 -68.77 -36.37
CA ILE A 10 -22.71 -68.27 -35.08
C ILE A 10 -21.66 -67.39 -34.40
N TRP A 11 -20.36 -67.70 -34.55
CA TRP A 11 -19.26 -66.89 -34.01
C TRP A 11 -19.04 -65.56 -34.75
N TRP A 12 -19.51 -65.43 -36.00
CA TRP A 12 -19.39 -64.19 -36.76
C TRP A 12 -20.52 -63.20 -36.42
N VAL A 13 -21.70 -63.68 -36.07
CA VAL A 13 -22.86 -62.84 -35.71
C VAL A 13 -22.83 -62.41 -34.23
N THR A 14 -22.26 -63.21 -33.33
CA THR A 14 -22.18 -62.87 -31.89
C THR A 14 -21.01 -61.97 -31.53
N GLY A 15 -19.97 -61.87 -32.36
CA GLY A 15 -18.83 -60.97 -32.14
C GLY A 15 -19.08 -59.51 -32.49
N PHE A 16 -20.10 -59.21 -33.31
CA PHE A 16 -20.33 -57.87 -33.86
C PHE A 16 -21.27 -57.00 -33.01
N LEU A 17 -22.00 -57.58 -32.04
CA LEU A 17 -23.00 -56.87 -31.23
C LEU A 17 -22.52 -56.44 -29.83
N LEU A 18 -21.28 -56.73 -29.45
CA LEU A 18 -20.71 -56.41 -28.13
C LEU A 18 -19.58 -55.36 -28.17
N GLY A 19 -19.26 -54.80 -29.33
CA GLY A 19 -18.11 -53.91 -29.53
C GLY A 19 -18.40 -52.41 -29.62
N GLU A 20 -19.66 -51.97 -29.74
CA GLU A 20 -19.98 -50.57 -30.12
C GLU A 20 -20.68 -49.74 -29.04
N LEU A 21 -20.21 -49.79 -27.78
CA LEU A 21 -20.85 -48.98 -26.72
C LEU A 21 -19.92 -48.25 -25.76
N LEU A 22 -18.64 -48.06 -26.08
CA LEU A 22 -17.72 -47.30 -25.20
C LEU A 22 -16.75 -46.37 -25.93
N PHE A 23 -17.22 -45.64 -26.94
CA PHE A 23 -16.49 -44.45 -27.42
C PHE A 23 -17.39 -43.22 -27.36
N ILE A 24 -17.62 -42.73 -26.14
CA ILE A 24 -18.04 -41.35 -25.95
C ILE A 24 -16.84 -40.47 -26.32
N PRO A 25 -16.91 -39.60 -27.34
CA PRO A 25 -15.85 -38.64 -27.57
C PRO A 25 -15.87 -37.66 -26.38
N VAL A 26 -14.97 -37.86 -25.43
CA VAL A 26 -14.68 -36.85 -24.41
C VAL A 26 -14.14 -35.65 -25.17
N LYS A 27 -14.93 -34.59 -25.26
CA LYS A 27 -14.43 -33.28 -25.66
C LYS A 27 -13.55 -32.79 -24.51
N VAL A 28 -12.27 -33.13 -24.56
CA VAL A 28 -11.25 -32.48 -23.72
C VAL A 28 -11.16 -31.05 -24.23
N THR A 29 -11.93 -30.16 -23.61
CA THR A 29 -11.67 -28.74 -23.75
C THR A 29 -10.42 -28.48 -22.95
N ALA A 30 -9.28 -28.28 -23.63
CA ALA A 30 -8.16 -27.60 -23.00
C ALA A 30 -8.65 -26.19 -22.67
N GLN A 31 -9.17 -25.99 -21.45
CA GLN A 31 -9.13 -24.66 -20.86
C GLN A 31 -7.65 -24.37 -20.71
N ASN A 32 -7.08 -23.63 -21.67
CA ASN A 32 -5.96 -22.76 -21.34
C ASN A 32 -6.51 -21.78 -20.31
N ALA A 33 -6.57 -22.23 -19.06
CA ALA A 33 -6.63 -21.35 -17.93
C ALA A 33 -5.28 -20.65 -17.97
N ASN A 34 -5.26 -19.48 -18.61
CA ASN A 34 -4.22 -18.52 -18.31
C ASN A 34 -4.48 -18.18 -16.84
N GLU A 35 -3.84 -18.92 -15.94
CA GLU A 35 -4.12 -18.89 -14.52
C GLU A 35 -3.53 -17.59 -14.00
N THR A 36 -4.29 -16.51 -14.09
CA THR A 36 -3.90 -15.21 -13.57
C THR A 36 -3.95 -15.26 -12.05
N VAL A 37 -3.11 -14.46 -11.39
CA VAL A 37 -3.12 -14.38 -9.92
C VAL A 37 -4.41 -13.71 -9.46
N LYS A 38 -5.18 -14.37 -8.59
CA LYS A 38 -6.38 -13.79 -7.98
C LYS A 38 -6.01 -12.88 -6.81
N VAL A 39 -6.36 -11.62 -6.90
CA VAL A 39 -6.02 -10.59 -5.91
C VAL A 39 -7.27 -10.13 -5.18
N PHE A 40 -7.24 -10.23 -3.85
CA PHE A 40 -8.16 -9.48 -2.99
C PHE A 40 -7.49 -8.17 -2.58
N LEU A 41 -8.08 -7.05 -3.01
CA LEU A 41 -7.61 -5.72 -2.67
C LEU A 41 -8.38 -5.20 -1.46
N ASP A 42 -7.67 -4.97 -0.35
CA ASP A 42 -8.21 -4.41 0.87
C ASP A 42 -7.59 -3.03 1.09
N CYS A 43 -8.33 -2.00 0.65
CA CYS A 43 -7.93 -0.63 0.89
C CYS A 43 -9.12 0.29 1.15
N SER A 44 -9.25 0.72 2.40
CA SER A 44 -10.31 1.64 2.82
C SER A 44 -10.19 3.08 2.27
N ARG A 45 -9.00 3.50 1.81
CA ARG A 45 -8.71 4.88 1.39
C ARG A 45 -7.96 4.96 0.05
N CYS A 46 -8.26 4.05 -0.87
CA CYS A 46 -7.73 4.03 -2.24
C CYS A 46 -8.84 4.24 -3.27
N ASP A 47 -8.45 4.66 -4.47
CA ASP A 47 -9.30 4.60 -5.66
C ASP A 47 -9.22 3.18 -6.26
N GLU A 48 -9.98 2.24 -5.68
CA GLU A 48 -9.99 0.86 -6.14
C GLU A 48 -10.46 0.74 -7.60
N SER A 49 -11.38 1.59 -8.04
CA SER A 49 -11.85 1.60 -9.43
C SER A 49 -10.73 1.91 -10.41
N HIS A 50 -9.88 2.89 -10.09
CA HIS A 50 -8.69 3.21 -10.87
C HIS A 50 -7.71 2.04 -10.90
N ILE A 51 -7.39 1.47 -9.74
CA ILE A 51 -6.46 0.34 -9.62
C ILE A 51 -6.92 -0.84 -10.50
N ARG A 52 -8.21 -1.22 -10.39
CA ARG A 52 -8.79 -2.32 -11.17
C ARG A 52 -8.79 -2.06 -12.68
N THR A 53 -8.88 -0.81 -13.09
CA THR A 53 -8.87 -0.41 -14.51
C THR A 53 -7.46 -0.38 -15.08
N GLU A 54 -6.48 0.04 -14.27
CA GLU A 54 -5.10 0.24 -14.71
C GLU A 54 -4.25 -1.03 -14.63
N LEU A 55 -4.51 -1.90 -13.64
CA LEU A 55 -3.72 -3.11 -13.40
C LEU A 55 -4.50 -4.36 -13.82
N THR A 56 -4.59 -4.58 -15.13
CA THR A 56 -5.41 -5.66 -15.73
C THR A 56 -4.72 -7.01 -15.85
N PHE A 57 -3.49 -7.14 -15.35
CA PHE A 57 -2.70 -8.38 -15.42
C PHE A 57 -2.97 -9.36 -14.26
N VAL A 58 -3.90 -9.02 -13.36
CA VAL A 58 -4.37 -9.86 -12.25
C VAL A 58 -5.90 -9.90 -12.23
N ASP A 59 -6.45 -10.96 -11.64
CA ASP A 59 -7.89 -11.12 -11.48
C ASP A 59 -8.35 -10.62 -10.11
N TYR A 60 -9.17 -9.58 -10.07
CA TYR A 60 -9.66 -9.06 -8.80
C TYR A 60 -10.87 -9.83 -8.27
N VAL A 61 -10.73 -10.46 -7.11
CA VAL A 61 -11.82 -11.13 -6.41
C VAL A 61 -12.43 -10.25 -5.31
N ARG A 62 -13.66 -10.56 -4.92
CA ARG A 62 -14.37 -9.86 -3.83
C ARG A 62 -14.30 -10.59 -2.49
N ASP A 63 -14.10 -11.90 -2.52
CA ASP A 63 -13.99 -12.74 -1.34
C ASP A 63 -12.52 -13.05 -1.07
N PRO A 64 -11.98 -12.71 0.13
CA PRO A 64 -10.61 -13.05 0.50
C PRO A 64 -10.30 -14.54 0.37
N GLN A 65 -11.27 -15.43 0.59
CA GLN A 65 -11.06 -16.89 0.53
C GLN A 65 -10.82 -17.40 -0.91
N GLN A 66 -11.16 -16.61 -1.92
CA GLN A 66 -10.96 -16.95 -3.33
C GLN A 66 -9.66 -16.36 -3.89
N ALA A 67 -8.92 -15.59 -3.08
CA ALA A 67 -7.71 -14.93 -3.50
C ALA A 67 -6.48 -15.83 -3.33
N ASP A 68 -5.54 -15.64 -4.24
CA ASP A 68 -4.17 -16.14 -4.15
C ASP A 68 -3.27 -15.16 -3.39
N VAL A 69 -3.61 -13.87 -3.43
CA VAL A 69 -2.87 -12.80 -2.74
C VAL A 69 -3.86 -11.81 -2.12
N HIS A 70 -3.71 -11.54 -0.82
CA HIS A 70 -4.36 -10.44 -0.13
C HIS A 70 -3.42 -9.24 -0.14
N VAL A 71 -3.84 -8.17 -0.79
CA VAL A 71 -3.13 -6.89 -0.81
C VAL A 71 -3.82 -5.96 0.18
N PHE A 72 -3.16 -5.69 1.31
CA PHE A 72 -3.65 -4.80 2.35
C PHE A 72 -2.89 -3.47 2.28
N ILE A 73 -3.62 -2.37 2.08
CA ILE A 73 -3.02 -1.04 1.95
C ILE A 73 -3.52 -0.14 3.07
N THR A 74 -2.58 0.39 3.84
CA THR A 74 -2.87 1.40 4.85
C THR A 74 -2.17 2.71 4.54
N SER A 75 -2.72 3.82 5.05
CA SER A 75 -2.08 5.13 4.98
C SER A 75 -2.07 5.81 6.33
N SER A 76 -0.94 6.40 6.69
CA SER A 76 -0.73 7.18 7.92
C SER A 76 -0.10 8.52 7.60
N TYR A 77 -0.43 9.54 8.41
CA TYR A 77 0.24 10.84 8.30
C TYR A 77 1.53 10.82 9.12
N THR A 78 2.63 11.19 8.49
CA THR A 78 3.90 11.44 9.18
C THR A 78 4.01 12.94 9.48
N VAL A 79 4.39 13.27 10.71
CA VAL A 79 4.38 14.64 11.23
C VAL A 79 5.35 15.59 10.50
N LEU A 80 6.32 15.04 9.77
CA LEU A 80 7.38 15.79 9.07
C LEU A 80 7.54 15.44 7.57
N SER A 81 7.02 14.31 7.09
CA SER A 81 7.40 13.77 5.76
C SER A 81 6.22 13.54 4.80
N GLY A 82 5.00 13.94 5.18
CA GLY A 82 3.82 13.74 4.37
C GLY A 82 3.04 12.47 4.68
N ARG A 83 2.46 11.84 3.67
CA ARG A 83 1.63 10.64 3.83
C ARG A 83 2.44 9.40 3.52
N GLN A 84 2.48 8.48 4.48
CA GLN A 84 3.11 7.17 4.31
C GLN A 84 2.05 6.14 3.95
N TYR A 85 2.31 5.37 2.90
CA TYR A 85 1.55 4.21 2.47
C TYR A 85 2.34 2.95 2.78
N GLU A 86 1.68 1.99 3.41
CA GLU A 86 2.22 0.66 3.67
C GLU A 86 1.34 -0.35 2.92
N LEU A 87 1.99 -1.13 2.04
CA LEU A 87 1.36 -2.15 1.21
C LEU A 87 1.89 -3.51 1.63
N SER A 88 1.02 -4.36 2.14
CA SER A 88 1.32 -5.73 2.51
C SER A 88 0.71 -6.69 1.49
N PHE A 89 1.55 -7.55 0.92
CA PHE A 89 1.17 -8.59 -0.04
C PHE A 89 1.30 -9.93 0.66
N ILE A 90 0.18 -10.59 0.92
CA ILE A 90 0.10 -11.80 1.73
C ILE A 90 -0.40 -12.93 0.84
N GLY A 91 0.46 -13.93 0.61
CA GLY A 91 0.09 -15.13 -0.14
C GLY A 91 -0.93 -16.00 0.59
N LEU A 92 -1.94 -16.44 -0.14
CA LEU A 92 -3.03 -17.30 0.33
C LEU A 92 -3.08 -18.60 -0.49
N GLY A 93 -3.84 -19.59 0.01
CA GLY A 93 -4.02 -20.86 -0.68
C GLY A 93 -2.71 -21.61 -0.95
N SER A 94 -2.36 -21.77 -2.23
CA SER A 94 -1.11 -22.42 -2.67
C SER A 94 0.13 -21.54 -2.47
N ARG A 95 -0.03 -20.26 -2.14
CA ARG A 95 1.07 -19.27 -2.00
C ARG A 95 1.37 -18.87 -0.56
N VAL A 96 0.82 -19.59 0.41
CA VAL A 96 1.07 -19.36 1.85
C VAL A 96 2.57 -19.38 2.16
N GLY A 97 3.02 -18.42 2.96
CA GLY A 97 4.44 -18.22 3.31
C GLY A 97 5.18 -17.26 2.39
N SER A 98 4.56 -16.78 1.32
CA SER A 98 5.06 -15.69 0.49
C SER A 98 4.49 -14.36 1.00
N GLU A 99 5.33 -13.51 1.57
CA GLU A 99 4.95 -12.20 2.07
C GLU A 99 5.92 -11.12 1.59
N LEU A 100 5.38 -9.95 1.26
CA LEU A 100 6.18 -8.78 0.90
C LEU A 100 5.52 -7.53 1.47
N ASN A 101 6.32 -6.64 2.05
CA ASN A 101 5.87 -5.34 2.50
C ASN A 101 6.62 -4.26 1.74
N LEU A 102 5.88 -3.27 1.22
CA LEU A 102 6.43 -2.10 0.56
C LEU A 102 5.95 -0.83 1.27
N THR A 103 6.87 0.12 1.45
CA THR A 103 6.54 1.45 1.98
C THR A 103 6.77 2.51 0.90
N ARG A 104 5.83 3.44 0.78
CA ARG A 104 5.94 4.61 -0.08
C ARG A 104 5.60 5.86 0.73
N VAL A 105 6.41 6.90 0.57
CA VAL A 105 6.21 8.19 1.23
C VAL A 105 5.94 9.22 0.15
N LEU A 106 4.84 9.95 0.30
CA LEU A 106 4.41 11.03 -0.57
C LEU A 106 4.36 12.32 0.24
N SER A 107 4.65 13.47 -0.39
CA SER A 107 4.56 14.76 0.27
C SER A 107 3.11 15.10 0.66
N GLN A 108 2.91 16.09 1.54
CA GLN A 108 1.56 16.49 1.95
C GLN A 108 0.74 17.13 0.82
N ASP A 109 1.43 17.75 -0.14
CA ASP A 109 0.88 18.42 -1.32
C ASP A 109 0.82 17.52 -2.56
N ALA A 110 1.20 16.23 -2.43
CA ALA A 110 1.16 15.28 -3.53
C ALA A 110 -0.23 15.23 -4.18
N SER A 111 -0.24 15.29 -5.51
CA SER A 111 -1.50 15.30 -6.26
C SER A 111 -2.17 13.93 -6.26
N GLY A 112 -3.46 13.88 -6.59
CA GLY A 112 -4.16 12.60 -6.74
C GLY A 112 -3.60 11.72 -7.86
N GLU A 113 -3.12 12.34 -8.95
CA GLU A 113 -2.46 11.63 -10.06
C GLU A 113 -1.12 11.06 -9.64
N GLU A 114 -0.29 11.84 -8.95
CA GLU A 114 0.98 11.40 -8.40
C GLU A 114 0.80 10.24 -7.41
N THR A 115 -0.20 10.36 -6.52
CA THR A 115 -0.56 9.29 -5.58
C THR A 115 -0.93 8.00 -6.32
N ARG A 116 -1.77 8.10 -7.36
CA ARG A 116 -2.17 6.94 -8.18
C ARG A 116 -0.98 6.32 -8.89
N ALA A 117 -0.09 7.11 -9.49
CA ALA A 117 1.10 6.63 -10.17
C ALA A 117 2.01 5.84 -9.24
N VAL A 118 2.32 6.39 -8.06
CA VAL A 118 3.19 5.74 -7.06
C VAL A 118 2.56 4.46 -6.51
N LEU A 119 1.25 4.46 -6.22
CA LEU A 119 0.56 3.25 -5.76
C LEU A 119 0.52 2.17 -6.85
N ASN A 120 0.26 2.55 -8.10
CA ASN A 120 0.24 1.61 -9.23
C ASN A 120 1.61 0.98 -9.45
N GLU A 121 2.69 1.76 -9.35
CA GLU A 121 4.06 1.24 -9.43
C GLU A 121 4.36 0.28 -8.26
N ALA A 122 4.02 0.67 -7.03
CA ALA A 122 4.21 -0.19 -5.85
C ALA A 122 3.42 -1.50 -5.96
N LEU A 123 2.20 -1.46 -6.49
CA LEU A 123 1.39 -2.65 -6.74
C LEU A 123 2.00 -3.55 -7.83
N ARG A 124 2.48 -2.98 -8.94
CA ARG A 124 3.18 -3.75 -10.00
C ARG A 124 4.41 -4.46 -9.43
N LEU A 125 5.25 -3.75 -8.69
CA LEU A 125 6.44 -4.31 -8.06
C LEU A 125 6.10 -5.35 -6.99
N GLY A 126 5.08 -5.10 -6.17
CA GLY A 126 4.71 -5.98 -5.08
C GLY A 126 4.01 -7.27 -5.53
N LEU A 127 3.29 -7.23 -6.65
CA LEU A 127 2.67 -8.40 -7.25
C LEU A 127 3.65 -9.25 -8.08
N ALA A 128 4.75 -8.66 -8.57
CA ALA A 128 5.70 -9.34 -9.44
C ALA A 128 6.21 -10.70 -8.92
N PRO A 129 6.58 -10.88 -7.62
CA PRO A 129 7.01 -12.18 -7.11
C PRO A 129 5.93 -13.27 -7.23
N PHE A 130 4.65 -12.90 -7.14
CA PHE A 130 3.53 -13.84 -7.20
C PHE A 130 3.20 -14.26 -8.64
N LEU A 131 3.53 -13.42 -9.62
CA LEU A 131 3.40 -13.70 -11.05
C LEU A 131 4.48 -14.67 -11.55
N GLY A 132 5.66 -14.67 -10.92
CA GLY A 132 6.77 -15.55 -11.31
C GLY A 132 6.50 -17.06 -11.15
N TYR A 133 5.40 -17.43 -10.47
CA TYR A 133 4.96 -18.81 -10.32
C TYR A 133 4.00 -19.28 -11.41
N LEU A 134 3.57 -18.39 -12.31
CA LEU A 134 2.64 -18.74 -13.39
C LEU A 134 3.37 -19.37 -14.57
N ASP A 135 2.71 -20.28 -15.28
CA ASP A 135 3.20 -20.79 -16.56
C ASP A 135 3.35 -19.65 -17.59
N ALA A 136 2.56 -18.58 -17.45
CA ALA A 136 2.63 -17.36 -18.24
C ALA A 136 3.70 -16.35 -17.75
N ALA A 137 4.60 -16.73 -16.83
CA ALA A 137 5.63 -15.82 -16.31
C ALA A 137 6.50 -15.19 -17.41
N ASP A 138 6.72 -15.90 -18.52
CA ASP A 138 7.49 -15.42 -19.68
C ASP A 138 6.83 -14.26 -20.44
N GLU A 139 5.54 -14.00 -20.22
CA GLU A 139 4.82 -12.86 -20.81
C GLU A 139 5.12 -11.54 -20.06
N PHE A 140 5.72 -11.61 -18.88
CA PHE A 140 6.05 -10.45 -18.06
C PHE A 140 7.48 -9.99 -18.29
N SER A 141 7.69 -8.67 -18.40
CA SER A 141 9.02 -8.07 -18.41
C SER A 141 9.13 -7.02 -17.32
N LEU A 142 10.23 -7.08 -16.56
CA LEU A 142 10.62 -6.05 -15.60
C LEU A 142 11.75 -5.23 -16.21
N VAL A 143 11.47 -3.97 -16.53
CA VAL A 143 12.47 -3.04 -17.04
C VAL A 143 12.99 -2.19 -15.88
N TYR A 144 14.27 -2.31 -15.57
CA TYR A 144 14.96 -1.40 -14.66
C TYR A 144 15.36 -0.15 -15.45
N GLY A 145 14.77 1.00 -15.10
CA GLY A 145 15.14 2.28 -15.73
C GLY A 145 16.57 2.69 -15.40
N GLU A 146 17.22 3.44 -16.28
CA GLU A 146 18.60 3.96 -16.13
C GLU A 146 18.78 4.99 -14.99
N GLY A 147 17.85 5.05 -14.04
CA GLY A 147 18.05 5.73 -12.77
C GLY A 147 19.00 4.88 -11.92
N GLY A 148 20.31 5.01 -12.19
CA GLY A 148 21.35 4.41 -11.39
C GLY A 148 21.05 4.58 -9.90
N ARG A 149 21.46 3.59 -9.08
CA ARG A 149 21.45 3.67 -7.61
C ARG A 149 21.74 5.12 -7.24
N PRO A 150 20.81 5.87 -6.62
CA PRO A 150 21.14 7.20 -6.17
C PRO A 150 22.36 7.00 -5.30
N GLU A 151 23.50 7.49 -5.79
CA GLU A 151 24.61 7.78 -4.91
C GLU A 151 23.93 8.63 -3.84
N ALA A 152 23.95 8.14 -2.61
CA ALA A 152 23.49 8.95 -1.50
C ALA A 152 24.48 10.09 -1.44
N ASP A 153 24.30 11.09 -2.30
CA ASP A 153 24.66 12.44 -1.99
C ASP A 153 23.89 12.68 -0.71
N GLU A 154 24.60 12.52 0.40
CA GLU A 154 24.26 13.19 1.63
C GLU A 154 24.10 14.64 1.20
N ILE A 155 22.86 15.03 0.87
CA ILE A 155 22.54 16.44 0.76
C ILE A 155 22.80 16.91 2.18
N LEU A 156 23.99 17.47 2.38
CA LEU A 156 24.31 18.26 3.55
C LEU A 156 23.44 19.50 3.45
N VAL A 157 22.12 19.33 3.64
CA VAL A 157 21.20 20.41 3.91
C VAL A 157 21.71 20.95 5.23
N SER A 158 22.49 22.03 5.14
CA SER A 158 22.89 22.80 6.30
C SER A 158 21.63 23.38 6.89
N ASP A 159 20.99 22.64 7.81
CA ASP A 159 19.83 23.10 8.56
C ASP A 159 20.30 24.11 9.63
N PRO A 160 20.03 25.42 9.44
CA PRO A 160 20.44 26.44 10.39
C PRO A 160 19.65 26.35 11.71
N TRP A 161 18.55 25.58 11.75
CA TRP A 161 17.72 25.37 12.93
C TRP A 161 18.14 24.14 13.73
N ARG A 162 19.06 23.33 13.21
CA ARG A 162 19.60 22.17 13.93
C ARG A 162 20.18 22.65 15.26
N HIS A 163 19.78 21.99 16.35
CA HIS A 163 20.13 22.30 17.75
C HIS A 163 19.39 23.47 18.41
N TRP A 164 18.46 24.13 17.71
CA TRP A 164 17.57 25.10 18.36
C TRP A 164 16.32 24.41 18.95
N THR A 165 15.90 24.86 20.13
CA THR A 165 14.62 24.50 20.77
C THR A 165 13.92 25.79 21.16
N PHE A 166 12.69 25.96 20.69
CA PHE A 166 11.85 27.10 21.03
C PHE A 166 10.64 26.64 21.82
N ASN A 167 10.21 27.45 22.77
CA ASN A 167 8.98 27.21 23.50
C ASN A 167 8.33 28.52 23.88
N LEU A 168 7.01 28.50 23.78
CA LEU A 168 6.14 29.59 24.14
C LEU A 168 5.14 29.04 25.15
N TYR A 169 5.03 29.69 26.29
CA TYR A 169 4.02 29.37 27.30
C TYR A 169 3.28 30.63 27.72
N GLY A 170 1.96 30.53 27.84
CA GLY A 170 1.11 31.52 28.48
C GLY A 170 0.89 31.15 29.94
N GLY A 171 1.01 32.12 30.84
CA GLY A 171 0.59 32.00 32.24
C GLY A 171 -0.82 32.57 32.42
N ASP A 172 -1.08 33.18 33.57
CA ASP A 172 -2.37 33.78 33.90
C ASP A 172 -2.65 35.03 33.05
N PHE A 173 -3.92 35.18 32.69
CA PHE A 173 -4.48 36.34 32.00
C PHE A 173 -5.73 36.78 32.77
N GLU A 174 -5.68 37.98 33.34
CA GLU A 174 -6.75 38.53 34.17
C GLU A 174 -7.17 39.91 33.62
N LEU A 175 -8.47 40.13 33.51
CA LEU A 175 -9.06 41.38 33.07
C LEU A 175 -10.28 41.68 33.91
N ASP A 176 -10.13 42.65 34.82
CA ASP A 176 -11.23 43.13 35.65
C ASP A 176 -11.67 44.53 35.21
N ARG A 177 -12.98 44.72 35.11
CA ARG A 177 -13.60 45.99 34.74
C ARG A 177 -14.72 46.37 35.71
N GLU A 178 -14.57 47.55 36.29
CA GLU A 178 -15.56 48.24 37.11
C GLU A 178 -15.89 49.61 36.49
N SER A 179 -16.97 50.25 36.95
CA SER A 179 -17.48 51.53 36.40
C SER A 179 -16.45 52.66 36.31
N ASN A 180 -15.41 52.63 37.14
CA ASN A 180 -14.31 53.59 37.14
C ASN A 180 -12.94 52.90 36.93
N ARG A 181 -12.82 51.60 37.18
CA ARG A 181 -11.53 50.91 37.27
C ARG A 181 -11.38 49.83 36.20
N THR A 182 -10.22 49.73 35.59
CA THR A 182 -9.84 48.60 34.73
C THR A 182 -8.49 48.06 35.20
N VAL A 183 -8.42 46.77 35.48
CA VAL A 183 -7.20 46.05 35.84
C VAL A 183 -6.94 45.01 34.75
N PHE A 184 -5.70 44.93 34.31
CA PHE A 184 -5.26 43.96 33.32
C PHE A 184 -3.90 43.42 33.72
N ASP A 185 -3.83 42.11 33.91
CA ASP A 185 -2.61 41.39 34.28
C ASP A 185 -2.39 40.25 33.28
N SER A 186 -1.17 40.14 32.77
CA SER A 186 -0.80 39.07 31.86
C SER A 186 0.61 38.58 32.11
N ARG A 187 0.76 37.25 32.13
CA ARG A 187 2.06 36.57 32.23
C ARG A 187 2.25 35.66 31.04
N TRP A 188 3.40 35.77 30.39
CA TRP A 188 3.78 34.89 29.30
C TRP A 188 5.29 34.78 29.22
N GLY A 189 5.77 33.69 28.66
CA GLY A 189 7.19 33.42 28.53
C GLY A 189 7.52 32.82 27.18
N PHE A 190 8.67 33.23 26.66
CA PHE A 190 9.28 32.67 25.48
C PHE A 190 10.69 32.23 25.86
N TYR A 191 11.10 31.04 25.44
CA TYR A 191 12.49 30.63 25.56
C TYR A 191 13.01 30.02 24.26
N ALA A 192 14.28 30.30 23.98
CA ALA A 192 15.04 29.73 22.88
C ALA A 192 16.37 29.19 23.41
N ASP A 193 16.62 27.90 23.23
CA ASP A 193 17.87 27.23 23.61
C ASP A 193 18.57 26.72 22.34
N HIS A 194 19.84 27.06 22.15
CA HIS A 194 20.71 26.41 21.17
C HIS A 194 21.70 25.49 21.89
N ARG A 195 21.79 24.20 21.50
CA ARG A 195 22.70 23.22 22.12
C ARG A 195 23.48 22.40 21.10
N SER A 196 24.69 22.84 20.79
CA SER A 196 25.67 22.06 20.03
C SER A 196 26.82 21.57 20.93
N GLU A 197 27.75 20.81 20.35
CA GLU A 197 29.00 20.41 21.01
C GLU A 197 29.93 21.60 21.24
N ASP A 198 30.05 22.49 20.25
CA ASP A 198 30.98 23.63 20.28
C ASP A 198 30.48 24.77 21.19
N TRP A 199 29.18 25.05 21.17
CA TRP A 199 28.61 26.15 21.95
C TRP A 199 27.13 25.96 22.31
N LYS A 200 26.74 26.58 23.42
CA LYS A 200 25.40 26.54 24.00
C LYS A 200 24.95 27.96 24.36
N ILE A 201 23.77 28.37 23.88
CA ILE A 201 23.14 29.66 24.24
C ILE A 201 21.72 29.39 24.75
N ARG A 202 21.29 30.21 25.70
CA ARG A 202 19.96 30.17 26.29
C ARG A 202 19.40 31.57 26.39
N PHE A 203 18.27 31.80 25.74
CA PHE A 203 17.51 33.04 25.77
C PHE A 203 16.19 32.82 26.53
N ARG A 204 15.99 33.56 27.62
CA ARG A 204 14.84 33.44 28.53
C ARG A 204 14.36 34.82 28.99
N PRO A 205 13.72 35.61 28.12
CA PRO A 205 13.07 36.85 28.54
C PRO A 205 11.89 36.55 29.47
N TYR A 206 11.75 37.36 30.51
CA TYR A 206 10.64 37.30 31.46
C TYR A 206 9.67 38.45 31.16
N PHE A 207 8.40 38.13 30.86
CA PHE A 207 7.38 39.14 30.59
C PHE A 207 6.25 39.07 31.62
N ASN A 208 6.15 40.14 32.40
CA ASN A 208 5.04 40.40 33.31
C ASN A 208 4.48 41.78 32.95
N TYR A 209 3.18 41.88 32.74
CA TYR A 209 2.53 43.14 32.42
C TYR A 209 1.30 43.34 33.32
N ASP A 210 1.35 44.42 34.10
CA ASP A 210 0.31 44.80 35.06
C ASP A 210 -0.14 46.24 34.72
N LEU A 211 -1.44 46.44 34.49
CA LEU A 211 -2.01 47.75 34.14
C LEU A 211 -3.26 48.03 34.97
N VAL A 212 -3.24 49.14 35.70
CA VAL A 212 -4.42 49.69 36.40
C VAL A 212 -4.78 51.04 35.81
N ARG A 213 -5.99 51.17 35.26
CA ARG A 213 -6.55 52.42 34.74
C ARG A 213 -7.74 52.84 35.61
N ILE A 214 -7.74 54.09 36.05
CA ILE A 214 -8.81 54.70 36.85
C ILE A 214 -9.38 55.88 36.04
N GLN A 215 -10.69 55.88 35.79
CA GLN A 215 -11.41 56.91 35.03
C GLN A 215 -12.18 57.82 35.98
N ARG A 216 -11.66 59.04 36.18
CA ARG A 216 -12.27 60.01 37.08
C ARG A 216 -13.65 60.46 36.65
#